data_AF-A0A1D1ZK77-F1
#
_entry.id   AF-A0A1D1ZK77-F1
#
_cell.length_a   1.000
_cell.length_b   1.000
_cell.length_c   1.000
_cell.angle_alpha   90.00
_cell.angle_beta   90.00
_cell.angle_gamma   90.00
#
_symmetry.space_group_name_H-M   'P 1'
#
loop_
_entity.id
_entity.type
_entity.pdbx_description
1 polymer ?
#
loop_
_entity_poly.entity_id
_entity_poly.type
_entity_poly.pdbx_seq_one_letter_code
_entity_poly.pdbx_strand_id
1 'polypeptide(L)'
;QVVNHGVDAGLLAEVHARVGDFFGMPLGEKQRARRAPGESCGYASSFTGRFSSKLPWKETLSFHYSSPSSTSPSNGSTAVLDYFLKTLGPDFKHYGEVCQAYCEAMGELSMGIMEVLGES
;
A
#
# COMPACT_ATOMS: atom_id res chain seq x y z
N GLN A 1 2.82 5.49 20.52
CA GLN A 1 1.73 4.65 19.97
C GLN A 1 0.46 5.47 19.99
N VAL A 2 -0.36 5.41 18.95
CA VAL A 2 -1.72 5.97 18.95
C VAL A 2 -2.68 4.79 19.17
N VAL A 3 -3.60 4.91 20.12
CA VAL A 3 -4.60 3.89 20.46
C VAL A 3 -5.99 4.49 20.35
N ASN A 4 -7.03 3.66 20.25
CA ASN A 4 -8.41 4.12 20.05
C ASN A 4 -8.57 5.04 18.83
N HIS A 5 -7.80 4.79 17.77
CA HIS A 5 -7.69 5.62 16.57
C HIS A 5 -8.88 5.49 15.58
N GLY A 6 -9.90 4.69 15.89
CA GLY A 6 -11.10 4.56 15.06
C GLY A 6 -10.96 3.71 13.79
N VAL A 7 -9.74 3.44 13.30
CA VAL A 7 -9.54 2.47 12.20
C VAL A 7 -10.10 1.10 12.56
N ASP A 8 -10.94 0.56 11.69
CA ASP A 8 -11.63 -0.72 11.90
C ASP A 8 -10.66 -1.89 12.06
N ALA A 9 -10.87 -2.70 13.10
CA ALA A 9 -10.00 -3.83 13.41
C ALA A 9 -10.14 -4.98 12.40
N GLY A 10 -11.32 -5.13 11.79
CA GLY A 10 -11.56 -6.11 10.72
C GLY A 10 -10.73 -5.77 9.48
N LEU A 11 -10.74 -4.52 9.06
CA LEU A 11 -9.94 -4.00 7.94
C LEU A 11 -8.42 -4.21 8.18
N LEU A 12 -7.94 -3.96 9.41
CA LEU A 12 -6.55 -4.22 9.78
C LEU A 12 -6.21 -5.72 9.70
N ALA A 13 -7.06 -6.58 10.25
CA ALA A 13 -6.86 -8.02 10.18
C ALA A 13 -6.85 -8.52 8.72
N GLU A 14 -7.74 -7.98 7.89
CA GLU A 14 -7.87 -8.35 6.50
C GLU A 14 -6.66 -7.90 5.67
N VAL A 15 -6.21 -6.64 5.80
CA VAL A 15 -5.01 -6.18 5.07
C VAL A 15 -3.79 -6.99 5.48
N HIS A 16 -3.66 -7.36 6.76
CA HIS A 16 -2.58 -8.23 7.23
C HIS A 16 -2.65 -9.64 6.62
N ALA A 17 -3.84 -10.24 6.55
CA ALA A 17 -4.03 -11.53 5.91
C ALA A 17 -3.63 -11.48 4.43
N ARG A 18 -4.08 -10.46 3.69
CA ARG A 18 -3.76 -10.30 2.26
C ARG A 18 -2.28 -10.04 1.99
N VAL A 19 -1.62 -9.28 2.87
CA VAL A 19 -0.17 -9.09 2.84
C VAL A 19 0.55 -10.43 3.06
N GLY A 20 0.09 -11.24 4.01
CA GLY A 20 0.59 -12.59 4.25
C GLY A 20 0.45 -13.49 3.02
N ASP A 21 -0.74 -13.52 2.42
CA ASP A 21 -1.04 -14.26 1.20
C ASP A 21 -0.09 -13.85 0.06
N PHE A 22 0.09 -12.54 -0.16
CA PHE A 22 0.93 -12.03 -1.22
C PHE A 22 2.39 -12.45 -1.09
N PHE A 23 2.98 -12.29 0.10
CA PHE A 23 4.38 -12.64 0.30
C PHE A 23 4.61 -14.15 0.38
N GLY A 24 3.57 -14.93 0.71
CA GLY A 24 3.53 -16.38 0.64
C GLY A 24 3.46 -16.97 -0.77
N MET A 25 3.12 -16.17 -1.79
CA MET A 25 3.08 -16.62 -3.17
C MET A 25 4.46 -17.03 -3.73
N PRO A 26 4.50 -17.89 -4.76
CA PRO A 26 5.72 -18.16 -5.52
C PRO A 26 6.36 -16.88 -6.06
N LEU A 27 7.70 -16.86 -6.14
CA LEU A 27 8.45 -15.69 -6.61
C LEU A 27 8.00 -15.20 -7.99
N GLY A 28 7.67 -16.12 -8.91
CA GLY A 28 7.21 -15.77 -10.25
C GLY A 28 5.93 -14.91 -10.25
N GLU A 29 5.00 -15.21 -9.35
CA GLU A 29 3.77 -14.43 -9.18
C GLU A 29 4.07 -13.05 -8.59
N LYS A 30 4.92 -12.98 -7.55
CA LYS A 30 5.35 -11.70 -6.96
C LYS A 30 6.08 -10.81 -7.97
N GLN A 31 6.88 -11.41 -8.86
CA GLN A 31 7.63 -10.69 -9.90
C GLN A 31 6.75 -10.07 -10.98
N ARG A 32 5.47 -10.45 -11.10
CA ARG A 32 4.51 -9.72 -11.96
C ARG A 32 4.34 -8.27 -11.51
N ALA A 33 4.50 -8.00 -10.21
CA ALA A 33 4.52 -6.67 -9.66
C ALA A 33 5.92 -6.04 -9.57
N ARG A 34 6.96 -6.62 -10.18
CA ARG A 34 8.34 -6.15 -10.01
C ARG A 34 8.47 -4.67 -10.41
N ARG A 35 9.03 -3.88 -9.49
CA ARG A 35 9.40 -2.48 -9.72
C ARG A 35 10.41 -2.36 -10.86
N ALA A 36 10.10 -1.57 -11.88
CA ALA A 36 11.04 -1.29 -12.96
C ALA A 36 12.08 -0.22 -12.55
N PRO A 37 13.26 -0.18 -13.21
CA PRO A 37 14.21 0.91 -13.02
C PRO A 37 13.55 2.28 -13.27
N GLY A 38 13.66 3.19 -12.30
CA GLY A 38 13.06 4.53 -12.36
C GLY A 38 11.66 4.62 -11.74
N GLU A 39 11.00 3.50 -11.45
CA GLU A 39 9.69 3.52 -10.77
C GLU A 39 9.83 3.58 -9.24
N SER A 40 8.86 4.21 -8.57
CA SER A 40 8.78 4.28 -7.11
C SER A 40 7.94 3.15 -6.49
N CYS A 41 7.04 2.55 -7.28
CA CYS A 41 6.09 1.52 -6.86
C CYS A 41 6.48 0.14 -7.42
N GLY A 42 5.90 -0.93 -6.91
CA GLY A 42 6.23 -2.30 -7.28
C GLY A 42 6.90 -3.10 -6.18
N TYR A 43 6.87 -4.41 -6.39
CA TYR A 43 7.58 -5.44 -5.65
C TYR A 43 9.09 -5.33 -5.85
N ALA A 44 9.82 -5.44 -4.75
CA ALA A 44 11.27 -5.51 -4.70
C ALA A 44 11.70 -6.58 -3.69
N SER A 45 12.58 -7.48 -4.11
CA SER A 45 13.25 -8.43 -3.24
C SER A 45 14.70 -8.02 -3.03
N SER A 46 15.14 -7.97 -1.76
CA SER A 46 16.55 -7.88 -1.37
C SER A 46 17.37 -6.84 -2.15
N PHE A 47 16.81 -5.67 -2.46
CA PHE A 47 17.46 -4.49 -3.05
C PHE A 47 18.68 -4.74 -3.98
N THR A 48 18.60 -5.76 -4.84
CA THR A 48 19.67 -6.10 -5.77
C THR A 48 19.77 -4.95 -6.78
N GLY A 49 20.71 -4.03 -6.56
CA GLY A 49 20.91 -2.85 -7.39
C GLY A 49 21.11 -1.52 -6.66
N ARG A 50 20.70 -1.37 -5.38
CA ARG A 50 20.91 -0.10 -4.63
C ARG A 50 22.04 -0.16 -3.60
N PHE A 51 22.33 -1.34 -3.07
CA PHE A 51 23.39 -1.53 -2.08
C PHE A 51 24.40 -2.55 -2.60
N SER A 52 25.68 -2.20 -2.53
CA SER A 52 26.79 -3.08 -2.89
C SER A 52 27.17 -4.06 -1.76
N SER A 53 26.66 -3.84 -0.54
CA SER A 53 26.86 -4.71 0.63
C SER A 53 25.74 -4.47 1.67
N LYS A 54 25.63 -5.34 2.69
CA LYS A 54 24.61 -5.26 3.77
C LYS A 54 23.18 -5.22 3.24
N LEU A 55 22.85 -6.16 2.35
CA LEU A 55 21.52 -6.26 1.77
C LEU A 55 20.49 -6.53 2.88
N PRO A 56 19.41 -5.74 2.97
CA PRO A 56 18.36 -6.00 3.94
C PRO A 56 17.64 -7.30 3.58
N TRP A 57 17.48 -8.19 4.55
CA TRP A 57 16.73 -9.42 4.38
C TRP A 57 15.23 -9.14 4.48
N LYS A 58 14.69 -8.50 3.44
CA LYS A 58 13.27 -8.21 3.31
C LYS A 58 12.82 -8.17 1.85
N GLU A 59 11.54 -8.44 1.68
CA GLU A 59 10.79 -8.12 0.48
C GLU A 59 9.95 -6.85 0.74
N THR A 60 9.54 -6.15 -0.31
CA THR A 60 8.72 -4.94 -0.18
C THR A 60 7.79 -4.84 -1.38
N LEU A 61 6.52 -4.56 -1.14
CA LEU A 61 5.56 -4.11 -2.15
C LEU A 61 5.25 -2.65 -1.85
N SER A 62 5.38 -1.77 -2.84
CA SER A 62 5.00 -0.36 -2.68
C SER A 62 3.98 0.02 -3.74
N PHE A 63 2.99 0.80 -3.35
CA PHE A 63 1.98 1.37 -4.22
C PHE A 63 1.66 2.77 -3.71
N HIS A 64 1.09 3.60 -4.58
CA HIS A 64 0.85 5.00 -4.29
C HIS A 64 -0.62 5.24 -3.98
N TYR A 65 -0.87 5.94 -2.88
CA TYR A 65 -2.16 6.51 -2.56
C TYR A 65 -2.04 8.03 -2.51
N SER A 66 -3.02 8.73 -3.08
CA SER A 66 -3.22 10.16 -2.86
C SER A 66 -4.66 10.36 -2.43
N SER A 67 -4.82 11.07 -1.31
CA SER A 67 -6.13 11.55 -0.89
C SER A 67 -6.70 12.48 -1.95
N PRO A 68 -8.00 12.42 -2.24
CA PRO A 68 -8.65 13.43 -3.08
C PRO A 68 -8.47 14.80 -2.42
N SER A 69 -7.88 15.75 -3.14
CA SER A 69 -7.83 17.14 -2.71
C SER A 69 -9.15 17.84 -3.04
N SER A 70 -9.51 18.85 -2.26
CA SER A 70 -10.65 19.75 -2.54
C SER A 70 -10.57 20.46 -3.90
N THR A 71 -9.42 20.42 -4.56
CA THR A 71 -9.13 21.05 -5.87
C THR A 71 -9.26 20.10 -7.07
N SER A 72 -9.50 18.81 -6.87
CA SER A 72 -9.80 17.87 -7.96
C SER A 72 -10.86 16.85 -7.52
N PRO A 73 -12.15 17.15 -7.75
CA PRO A 73 -13.27 16.27 -7.41
C PRO A 73 -13.45 15.18 -8.48
N SER A 74 -12.39 14.45 -8.82
CA SER A 74 -12.56 13.18 -9.53
C SER A 74 -13.00 12.14 -8.50
N ASN A 75 -14.15 11.50 -8.75
CA ASN A 75 -14.69 10.32 -8.06
C ASN A 75 -13.63 9.57 -7.24
N GLY A 76 -13.88 9.36 -5.94
CA GLY A 76 -12.96 8.77 -4.95
C GLY A 76 -11.80 8.01 -5.56
N SER A 77 -10.58 8.53 -5.37
CA SER A 77 -9.35 8.06 -6.02
C SER A 77 -9.17 6.55 -5.84
N THR A 78 -9.55 5.74 -6.83
CA THR A 78 -9.37 4.27 -6.85
C THR A 78 -7.95 3.86 -7.24
N ALA A 79 -6.98 4.78 -7.11
CA ALA A 79 -5.63 4.60 -7.64
C ALA A 79 -4.92 3.36 -7.10
N VAL A 80 -5.20 2.96 -5.85
CA VAL A 80 -4.63 1.74 -5.27
C VAL A 80 -5.26 0.51 -5.93
N LEU A 81 -6.59 0.45 -6.01
CA LEU A 81 -7.29 -0.64 -6.70
C LEU A 81 -6.83 -0.77 -8.15
N ASP A 82 -6.76 0.34 -8.88
CA ASP A 82 -6.36 0.37 -10.28
C ASP A 82 -4.91 -0.14 -10.46
N TYR A 83 -4.01 0.18 -9.53
CA TYR A 83 -2.67 -0.38 -9.51
C TYR A 83 -2.70 -1.91 -9.39
N PHE A 84 -3.43 -2.47 -8.42
CA PHE A 84 -3.52 -3.92 -8.24
C PHE A 84 -4.13 -4.62 -9.46
N LEU A 85 -5.20 -4.07 -10.05
CA LEU A 85 -5.82 -4.60 -11.25
C LEU A 85 -4.88 -4.56 -12.46
N LYS A 86 -4.18 -3.44 -12.68
CA LYS A 86 -3.24 -3.28 -13.79
C LYS A 86 -2.02 -4.20 -13.67
N THR A 87 -1.51 -4.36 -12.45
CA THR A 87 -0.23 -5.04 -12.21
C THR A 87 -0.39 -6.54 -11.97
N LEU A 88 -1.44 -6.95 -11.25
CA LEU A 88 -1.65 -8.33 -10.80
C LEU A 88 -2.95 -8.94 -11.36
N GLY A 89 -3.76 -8.18 -12.08
CA GLY A 89 -4.94 -8.68 -12.77
C GLY A 89 -6.20 -8.74 -11.90
N PRO A 90 -7.32 -9.22 -12.47
CA PRO A 90 -8.63 -9.18 -11.83
C PRO A 90 -8.74 -10.04 -10.57
N ASP A 91 -7.94 -11.09 -10.45
CA ASP A 91 -7.93 -11.96 -9.25
C ASP A 91 -7.48 -11.20 -7.99
N PHE A 92 -6.76 -10.08 -8.18
CA PHE A 92 -6.29 -9.21 -7.11
C PHE A 92 -7.23 -8.04 -6.82
N LYS A 93 -8.41 -7.99 -7.47
CA LYS A 93 -9.41 -6.92 -7.27
C LYS A 93 -9.71 -6.69 -5.79
N HIS A 94 -10.06 -7.75 -5.09
CA HIS A 94 -10.43 -7.67 -3.69
C HIS A 94 -9.26 -7.24 -2.80
N TYR A 95 -8.03 -7.67 -3.09
CA TYR A 95 -6.85 -7.18 -2.38
C TYR A 95 -6.64 -5.68 -2.65
N GLY A 96 -6.82 -5.23 -3.89
CA GLY A 96 -6.80 -3.81 -4.24
C GLY A 96 -7.83 -2.99 -3.47
N GLU A 97 -9.07 -3.49 -3.32
CA GLU A 97 -10.16 -2.85 -2.56
C GLU A 97 -9.80 -2.73 -1.07
N VAL A 98 -9.27 -3.80 -0.46
CA VAL A 98 -8.84 -3.80 0.95
C VAL A 98 -7.70 -2.80 1.17
N CYS A 99 -6.69 -2.79 0.28
CA CYS A 99 -5.59 -1.83 0.36
C CYS A 99 -6.06 -0.38 0.17
N GLN A 100 -7.01 -0.14 -0.73
CA GLN A 100 -7.63 1.16 -0.97
C GLN A 100 -8.32 1.66 0.31
N ALA A 101 -9.21 0.86 0.89
CA ALA A 101 -9.91 1.19 2.13
C ALA A 101 -8.94 1.43 3.30
N TYR A 102 -7.88 0.62 3.40
CA TYR A 102 -6.84 0.81 4.40
C TYR A 102 -6.10 2.14 4.22
N CYS A 103 -5.73 2.50 2.99
CA CYS A 103 -5.08 3.78 2.71
C CYS A 103 -5.97 4.99 3.01
N GLU A 104 -7.27 4.89 2.72
CA GLU A 104 -8.25 5.92 3.06
C GLU A 104 -8.34 6.12 4.58
N ALA A 105 -8.56 5.03 5.33
CA ALA A 105 -8.65 5.08 6.79
C ALA A 105 -7.37 5.61 7.46
N MET A 106 -6.20 5.20 6.97
CA MET A 106 -4.91 5.71 7.47
C MET A 106 -4.66 7.17 7.05
N GLY A 107 -5.20 7.58 5.89
CA GLY A 107 -5.18 8.96 5.41
C GLY A 107 -5.96 9.88 6.35
N GLU A 108 -7.20 9.52 6.70
CA GLU A 108 -8.02 10.24 7.67
C GLU A 108 -7.36 10.33 9.03
N LEU A 109 -6.84 9.20 9.54
CA LEU A 109 -6.09 9.17 10.79
C LEU A 109 -4.88 10.10 10.75
N SER A 110 -4.14 10.13 9.63
CA SER A 110 -2.98 11.00 9.49
C SER A 110 -3.34 12.50 9.53
N MET A 111 -4.48 12.88 8.94
CA MET A 111 -4.98 14.25 9.00
C MET A 111 -5.33 14.64 10.43
N GLY A 112 -6.06 13.80 11.17
CA GLY A 112 -6.40 14.07 12.57
C GLY A 112 -5.16 14.20 13.48
N ILE A 113 -4.10 13.42 13.22
CA ILE A 113 -2.82 13.57 13.93
C ILE A 113 -2.17 14.93 13.59
N MET A 114 -2.17 15.31 12.31
CA MET A 114 -1.59 16.59 11.86
C MET A 114 -2.32 17.80 12.44
N GLU A 115 -3.64 17.74 12.59
CA GLU A 115 -4.44 18.78 13.24
C GLU A 115 -3.99 18.99 14.70
N VAL A 116 -3.90 17.90 15.49
CA VAL A 116 -3.44 17.97 16.89
C VAL A 116 -2.02 18.54 17.00
N LEU A 117 -1.13 18.16 16.08
CA LEU A 117 0.24 18.67 16.06
C LEU A 117 0.31 20.15 15.64
N GLY A 118 -0.60 20.62 14.79
CA GLY A 118 -0.65 22.01 14.32
C GLY A 118 -1.22 22.98 15.34
N GLU A 119 -1.99 22.49 16.32
CA GLU A 119 -2.51 23.26 17.44
C GLU A 119 -1.53 23.38 18.62
N SER A 120 -0.41 22.63 18.60
CA SER A 120 0.63 22.61 19.63
C SER A 120 1.74 23.64 19.39
#